data_AF-A0A923I3P5-F1
#
_entry.id   AF-A0A923I3P5-F1
#
_cell.length_a   1.000
_cell.length_b   1.000
_cell.length_c   1.000
_cell.angle_alpha   90.00
_cell.angle_beta   90.00
_cell.angle_gamma   90.00
#
_symmetry.space_group_name_H-M   'P 1'
#
loop_
_entity.id
_entity.type
_entity.pdbx_description
1 polymer ?
#
loop_
_entity_poly.entity_id
_entity_poly.type
_entity_poly.pdbx_seq_one_letter_code
_entity_poly.pdbx_strand_id
1 'polypeptide(L)'
;MNKEVMHSDYDADPEMVETEKELSDYLSNIAEDIGWIVIHFNSLEDVIAQLLREMMLRDAYQDERLDVFLTEMGYQQKARALIHLYGQTEAHGACRLPNGELVQLEKAMGLAASIRNGYAHADWIGLREGAYIKVKTRSSRSGIVHRFRRIDKKTARLDLEFIISLRDRLEAVHYLIENQIYNREDSLSADGHMLPELKIPSTSESNEVRLDVQNALLALGYPLDEVAKVVQQLPSSIELRNGIKDALKILASDK
;
A
#
# COMPACT_ATOMS: atom_id res chain seq x y z
N MET A 1 13.34 4.66 2.43
CA MET A 1 14.07 3.95 3.50
C MET A 1 13.33 4.25 4.80
N ASN A 2 12.79 3.23 5.45
CA ASN A 2 12.08 3.37 6.73
C ASN A 2 13.07 3.13 7.87
N LYS A 3 12.94 3.87 8.97
CA LYS A 3 13.68 3.64 10.21
C LYS A 3 12.68 3.29 11.30
N GLU A 4 12.93 2.22 12.04
CA GLU A 4 12.19 1.92 13.27
C GLU A 4 13.11 2.23 14.45
N VAL A 5 12.59 3.00 15.40
CA VAL A 5 13.31 3.42 16.60
C VAL A 5 12.46 3.03 17.82
N MET A 6 13.07 2.32 18.77
CA MET A 6 12.41 2.01 20.05
C MET A 6 12.39 3.26 20.93
N HIS A 7 11.26 3.55 21.57
CA HIS A 7 11.06 4.74 22.38
C HIS A 7 11.97 4.81 23.63
N SER A 8 12.51 3.67 24.09
CA SER A 8 13.50 3.65 25.17
C SER A 8 14.88 4.18 24.74
N ASP A 9 15.12 4.26 23.43
CA ASP A 9 16.39 4.68 22.84
C ASP A 9 16.28 6.15 22.41
N TYR A 10 16.02 7.04 23.38
CA TYR A 10 15.89 8.49 23.14
C TYR A 10 17.08 9.08 22.36
N ASP A 11 18.27 8.50 22.52
CA ASP A 11 19.50 8.91 21.83
C ASP A 11 19.61 8.40 20.38
N ALA A 12 18.71 7.51 19.92
CA ALA A 12 18.70 6.95 18.57
C ALA A 12 17.63 7.57 17.65
N ASP A 13 16.75 8.42 18.19
CA ASP A 13 15.81 9.20 17.39
C ASP A 13 16.60 10.21 16.53
N PRO A 14 16.32 10.31 15.21
CA PRO A 14 16.95 11.34 14.40
C PRO A 14 16.62 12.73 14.95
N GLU A 15 17.61 13.62 14.95
CA GLU A 15 17.47 14.96 15.52
C GLU A 15 16.33 15.73 14.84
N MET A 16 15.62 16.55 15.60
CA MET A 16 14.62 17.45 15.03
C MET A 16 15.34 18.49 14.17
N VAL A 17 14.68 18.99 13.12
CA VAL A 17 15.20 20.16 12.40
C VAL A 17 15.42 21.33 13.36
N GLU A 18 16.54 22.03 13.20
CA GLU A 18 17.01 23.01 14.18
C GLU A 18 16.17 24.30 14.20
N THR A 19 15.47 24.60 13.09
CA THR A 19 14.77 25.88 12.92
C THR A 19 13.34 25.73 12.42
N GLU A 20 12.46 26.61 12.90
CA GLU A 20 11.08 26.74 12.41
C GLU A 20 11.04 27.11 10.92
N LYS A 21 12.05 27.83 10.43
CA LYS A 21 12.17 28.19 9.01
C LYS A 21 12.37 26.93 8.15
N GLU A 22 13.27 26.04 8.53
CA GLU A 22 13.51 24.79 7.80
C GLU A 22 12.25 23.91 7.75
N LEU A 23 11.55 23.80 8.88
CA LEU A 23 10.25 23.13 8.95
C LEU A 23 9.23 23.77 7.99
N SER A 24 9.10 25.10 8.03
CA SER A 24 8.15 25.84 7.19
C SER A 24 8.46 25.70 5.70
N ASP A 25 9.74 25.79 5.31
CA ASP A 25 10.20 25.63 3.92
C ASP A 25 9.91 24.20 3.42
N TYR A 26 10.15 23.19 4.26
CA TYR A 26 9.85 21.80 3.93
C TYR A 26 8.33 21.57 3.76
N LEU A 27 7.52 22.01 4.72
CA LEU A 27 6.06 21.84 4.69
C LEU A 27 5.45 22.57 3.49
N SER A 28 5.88 23.80 3.21
CA SER A 28 5.43 24.58 2.05
C SER A 28 5.75 23.87 0.72
N ASN A 29 6.83 23.10 0.67
CA ASN A 29 7.22 22.36 -0.53
C ASN A 29 6.41 21.07 -0.76
N ILE A 30 5.91 20.42 0.30
CA ILE A 30 5.24 19.10 0.21
C ILE A 30 3.73 19.13 0.46
N ALA A 31 3.19 20.17 1.13
CA ALA A 31 1.79 20.23 1.55
C ALA A 31 0.79 20.00 0.41
N GLU A 32 1.09 20.53 -0.77
CA GLU A 32 0.28 20.33 -1.97
C GLU A 32 0.18 18.85 -2.36
N ASP A 33 1.32 18.14 -2.43
CA ASP A 33 1.36 16.72 -2.79
C ASP A 33 0.62 15.87 -1.73
N ILE A 34 0.70 16.23 -0.44
CA ILE A 34 -0.08 15.58 0.63
C ILE A 34 -1.59 15.76 0.38
N GLY A 35 -2.01 16.98 0.05
CA GLY A 35 -3.41 17.28 -0.26
C GLY A 35 -3.92 16.44 -1.42
N TRP A 36 -3.16 16.35 -2.52
CA TRP A 36 -3.51 15.53 -3.67
C TRP A 36 -3.61 14.04 -3.34
N ILE A 37 -2.70 13.50 -2.53
CA ILE A 37 -2.78 12.10 -2.07
C ILE A 37 -4.10 11.82 -1.36
N VAL A 38 -4.51 12.72 -0.44
CA VAL A 38 -5.78 12.55 0.30
C VAL A 38 -6.98 12.66 -0.63
N ILE A 39 -6.99 13.64 -1.54
CA ILE A 39 -8.08 13.85 -2.51
C ILE A 39 -8.25 12.62 -3.41
N HIS A 40 -7.16 12.14 -4.01
CA HIS A 40 -7.21 11.00 -4.93
C HIS A 40 -7.51 9.68 -4.20
N PHE A 41 -7.06 9.52 -2.96
CA PHE A 41 -7.43 8.36 -2.16
C PHE A 41 -8.93 8.34 -1.81
N ASN A 42 -9.50 9.48 -1.44
CA ASN A 42 -10.95 9.57 -1.19
C ASN A 42 -11.74 9.26 -2.47
N SER A 43 -11.30 9.82 -3.61
CA SER A 43 -11.90 9.49 -4.92
C SER A 43 -11.80 8.00 -5.24
N LEU A 44 -10.68 7.34 -4.91
CA LEU A 44 -10.53 5.88 -5.07
C LEU A 44 -11.54 5.12 -4.18
N GLU A 45 -11.78 5.56 -2.95
CA GLU A 45 -12.80 4.96 -2.07
C GLU A 45 -14.21 5.09 -2.66
N ASP A 46 -14.54 6.26 -3.22
CA ASP A 46 -15.83 6.50 -3.88
C ASP A 46 -16.00 5.65 -5.14
N VAL A 47 -14.94 5.47 -5.93
CA VAL A 47 -14.93 4.55 -7.07
C VAL A 47 -15.22 3.13 -6.59
N ILE A 48 -14.53 2.61 -5.58
CA ILE A 48 -14.80 1.26 -5.05
C ILE A 48 -16.27 1.12 -4.62
N ALA A 49 -16.83 2.14 -3.95
CA ALA A 49 -18.25 2.15 -3.58
C ALA A 49 -19.17 2.06 -4.81
N GLN A 50 -18.85 2.77 -5.89
CA GLN A 50 -19.59 2.69 -7.15
C GLN A 50 -19.52 1.29 -7.78
N LEU A 51 -18.33 0.69 -7.86
CA LEU A 51 -18.16 -0.65 -8.44
C LEU A 51 -18.91 -1.71 -7.59
N LEU A 52 -19.01 -1.52 -6.27
CA LEU A 52 -19.84 -2.39 -5.40
C LEU A 52 -21.33 -2.31 -5.75
N ARG A 53 -21.88 -1.11 -6.02
CA ARG A 53 -23.28 -0.92 -6.45
C ARG A 53 -23.55 -1.68 -7.75
N GLU A 54 -22.66 -1.51 -8.72
CA GLU A 54 -22.75 -2.12 -10.06
C GLU A 54 -22.64 -3.66 -10.01
N MET A 55 -21.87 -4.20 -9.05
CA MET A 55 -21.79 -5.64 -8.82
C MET A 55 -23.01 -6.21 -8.11
N MET A 56 -23.65 -5.47 -7.20
CA MET A 56 -24.69 -6.02 -6.32
C MET A 56 -26.12 -5.85 -6.82
N LEU A 57 -26.51 -4.66 -7.30
CA LEU A 57 -27.94 -4.32 -7.41
C LEU A 57 -28.37 -3.81 -8.78
N ARG A 58 -27.49 -3.14 -9.55
CA ARG A 58 -27.79 -2.57 -10.88
C ARG A 58 -29.13 -1.82 -10.96
N ASP A 59 -29.55 -1.25 -9.86
CA ASP A 59 -30.83 -0.55 -9.73
C ASP A 59 -30.59 0.66 -8.85
N ALA A 60 -30.64 1.84 -9.48
CA ALA A 60 -30.42 3.12 -8.82
C ALA A 60 -31.34 3.33 -7.60
N TYR A 61 -32.53 2.70 -7.56
CA TYR A 61 -33.42 2.79 -6.41
C TYR A 61 -33.00 1.87 -5.25
N GLN A 62 -32.31 0.77 -5.53
CA GLN A 62 -31.72 -0.09 -4.49
C GLN A 62 -30.33 0.38 -4.06
N ASP A 63 -29.64 1.18 -4.89
CA ASP A 63 -28.33 1.75 -4.57
C ASP A 63 -28.37 2.63 -3.33
N GLU A 64 -29.43 3.43 -3.11
CA GLU A 64 -29.60 4.22 -1.88
C GLU A 64 -29.65 3.35 -0.61
N ARG A 65 -30.17 2.13 -0.71
CA ARG A 65 -30.20 1.19 0.42
C ARG A 65 -28.82 0.60 0.66
N LEU A 66 -28.08 0.33 -0.40
CA LEU A 66 -26.69 -0.12 -0.28
C LEU A 66 -25.81 0.99 0.30
N ASP A 67 -26.08 2.25 -0.02
CA ASP A 67 -25.37 3.41 0.52
C ASP A 67 -25.46 3.53 2.04
N VAL A 68 -26.57 3.11 2.66
CA VAL A 68 -26.69 3.02 4.12
C VAL A 68 -25.58 2.12 4.70
N PHE A 69 -25.25 1.01 4.04
CA PHE A 69 -24.18 0.12 4.49
C PHE A 69 -22.79 0.64 4.07
N LEU A 70 -22.66 1.15 2.84
CA LEU A 70 -21.38 1.63 2.33
C LEU A 70 -20.85 2.84 3.11
N THR A 71 -21.73 3.71 3.60
CA THR A 71 -21.34 4.86 4.43
C THR A 71 -20.78 4.48 5.80
N GLU A 72 -21.19 3.33 6.36
CA GLU A 72 -20.63 2.79 7.60
C GLU A 72 -19.32 2.01 7.39
N MET A 73 -19.04 1.61 6.15
CA MET A 73 -17.84 0.87 5.80
C MET A 73 -16.66 1.82 5.55
N GLY A 74 -15.52 1.51 6.17
CA GLY A 74 -14.25 2.12 5.79
C GLY A 74 -13.70 1.53 4.49
N TYR A 75 -12.75 2.23 3.88
CA TYR A 75 -12.03 1.82 2.67
C TYR A 75 -11.65 0.33 2.64
N GLN A 76 -11.03 -0.19 3.70
CA GLN A 76 -10.54 -1.57 3.74
C GLN A 76 -11.68 -2.60 3.65
N GLN A 77 -12.81 -2.31 4.29
CA GLN A 77 -14.00 -3.15 4.23
C GLN A 77 -14.59 -3.15 2.81
N LYS A 78 -14.67 -1.98 2.16
CA LYS A 78 -15.16 -1.84 0.78
C LYS A 78 -14.26 -2.57 -0.21
N ALA A 79 -12.95 -2.35 -0.13
CA ALA A 79 -11.95 -3.01 -0.98
C ALA A 79 -12.03 -4.54 -0.89
N ARG A 80 -12.11 -5.08 0.33
CA ARG A 80 -12.25 -6.53 0.55
C ARG A 80 -13.56 -7.07 -0.03
N ALA A 81 -14.67 -6.38 0.20
CA ALA A 81 -15.97 -6.78 -0.35
C ALA A 81 -15.92 -6.85 -1.88
N LEU A 82 -15.30 -5.87 -2.53
CA LEU A 82 -15.18 -5.82 -3.99
C LEU A 82 -14.35 -6.99 -4.53
N ILE A 83 -13.19 -7.28 -3.92
CA ILE A 83 -12.35 -8.43 -4.30
C ILE A 83 -13.11 -9.74 -4.13
N HIS A 84 -13.85 -9.91 -3.04
CA HIS A 84 -14.66 -11.11 -2.83
C HIS A 84 -15.75 -11.26 -3.89
N LEU A 85 -16.44 -10.18 -4.27
CA LEU A 85 -17.44 -10.21 -5.34
C LEU A 85 -16.80 -10.60 -6.68
N TYR A 86 -15.68 -9.98 -7.05
CA TYR A 86 -14.96 -10.36 -8.27
C TYR A 86 -14.50 -11.82 -8.25
N GLY A 87 -13.96 -12.29 -7.11
CA GLY A 87 -13.55 -13.68 -6.94
C GLY A 87 -14.72 -14.67 -7.04
N GLN A 88 -15.90 -14.30 -6.52
CA GLN A 88 -17.11 -15.12 -6.68
C GLN A 88 -17.59 -15.16 -8.13
N THR A 89 -17.53 -14.03 -8.84
CA THR A 89 -17.86 -13.96 -10.27
C THR A 89 -16.93 -14.86 -11.09
N GLU A 90 -15.63 -14.83 -10.82
CA GLU A 90 -14.64 -15.70 -11.49
C GLU A 90 -14.86 -17.18 -11.14
N ALA A 91 -15.10 -17.50 -9.86
CA ALA A 91 -15.33 -18.86 -9.40
C ALA A 91 -16.61 -19.49 -9.99
N HIS A 92 -17.64 -18.68 -10.26
CA HIS A 92 -18.86 -19.12 -10.95
C HIS A 92 -18.71 -19.16 -12.49
N GLY A 93 -17.54 -18.78 -13.03
CA GLY A 93 -17.27 -18.78 -14.46
C GLY A 93 -17.98 -17.68 -15.24
N ALA A 94 -18.50 -16.65 -14.56
CA ALA A 94 -19.19 -15.52 -15.21
C ALA A 94 -18.21 -14.48 -15.80
N CYS A 95 -16.95 -14.49 -15.34
CA CYS A 95 -15.86 -13.76 -15.95
C CYS A 95 -14.54 -14.53 -15.80
N ARG A 96 -13.53 -14.13 -16.57
CA ARG A 96 -12.16 -14.61 -16.46
C ARG A 96 -11.22 -13.42 -16.52
N LEU A 97 -10.41 -13.29 -15.48
CA LEU A 97 -9.40 -12.24 -15.36
C LEU A 97 -8.02 -12.79 -15.74
N PRO A 98 -7.04 -11.91 -16.05
CA PRO A 98 -5.65 -12.31 -16.15
C PRO A 98 -5.17 -13.00 -14.87
N ASN A 99 -4.30 -14.01 -15.03
CA ASN A 99 -3.81 -14.80 -13.90
C ASN A 99 -3.16 -13.91 -12.83
N GLY A 100 -3.64 -14.03 -11.59
CA GLY A 100 -3.11 -13.30 -10.44
C GLY A 100 -3.58 -11.85 -10.34
N GLU A 101 -4.48 -11.38 -11.21
CA GLU A 101 -4.98 -10.00 -11.22
C GLU A 101 -5.65 -9.63 -9.89
N LEU A 102 -6.55 -10.47 -9.37
CA LEU A 102 -7.24 -10.21 -8.11
C LEU A 102 -6.29 -10.11 -6.92
N VAL A 103 -5.25 -10.96 -6.90
CA VAL A 103 -4.22 -10.93 -5.84
C VAL A 103 -3.40 -9.64 -5.93
N GLN A 104 -3.08 -9.18 -7.16
CA GLN A 104 -2.37 -7.92 -7.36
C GLN A 104 -3.21 -6.72 -6.93
N LEU A 105 -4.49 -6.68 -7.31
CA LEU A 105 -5.42 -5.63 -6.89
C LEU A 105 -5.59 -5.58 -5.37
N GLU A 106 -5.77 -6.73 -4.72
CA GLU A 106 -5.91 -6.80 -3.26
C GLU A 106 -4.68 -6.21 -2.55
N LYS A 107 -3.48 -6.62 -2.99
CA LYS A 107 -2.22 -6.07 -2.48
C LYS A 107 -2.10 -4.57 -2.73
N ALA A 108 -2.42 -4.12 -3.94
CA ALA A 108 -2.32 -2.71 -4.32
C ALA A 108 -3.29 -1.83 -3.51
N MET A 109 -4.52 -2.29 -3.25
CA MET A 109 -5.46 -1.58 -2.37
C MET A 109 -4.98 -1.55 -0.92
N GLY A 110 -4.39 -2.63 -0.42
CA GLY A 110 -3.72 -2.64 0.88
C GLY A 110 -2.60 -1.60 0.98
N LEU A 111 -1.78 -1.50 -0.07
CA LEU A 111 -0.70 -0.51 -0.17
C LEU A 111 -1.25 0.92 -0.22
N ALA A 112 -2.29 1.20 -1.01
CA ALA A 112 -2.89 2.53 -1.10
C ALA A 112 -3.39 3.04 0.26
N ALA A 113 -4.04 2.19 1.04
CA ALA A 113 -4.46 2.55 2.41
C ALA A 113 -3.26 2.81 3.33
N SER A 114 -2.21 2.01 3.21
CA SER A 114 -0.99 2.17 4.00
C SER A 114 -0.28 3.49 3.67
N ILE A 115 -0.22 3.85 2.38
CA ILE A 115 0.27 5.14 1.90
C ILE A 115 -0.56 6.27 2.50
N ARG A 116 -1.87 6.31 2.23
CA ARG A 116 -2.73 7.40 2.73
C ARG A 116 -2.65 7.55 4.24
N ASN A 117 -2.65 6.46 5.00
CA ASN A 117 -2.52 6.52 6.45
C ASN A 117 -1.15 7.07 6.89
N GLY A 118 -0.08 6.73 6.18
CA GLY A 118 1.25 7.28 6.40
C GLY A 118 1.31 8.79 6.20
N TYR A 119 0.49 9.35 5.31
CA TYR A 119 0.39 10.80 5.12
C TYR A 119 -0.59 11.48 6.08
N ALA A 120 -1.79 10.92 6.25
CA ALA A 120 -2.86 11.53 7.04
C ALA A 120 -2.58 11.54 8.55
N HIS A 121 -1.79 10.58 9.05
CA HIS A 121 -1.48 10.42 10.47
C HIS A 121 -0.01 10.67 10.80
N ALA A 122 0.76 11.19 9.84
CA ALA A 122 2.14 11.58 10.07
C ALA A 122 2.26 12.77 11.02
N ASP A 123 3.29 12.75 11.86
CA ASP A 123 3.67 13.87 12.72
C ASP A 123 4.52 14.87 11.91
N TRP A 124 3.84 15.65 11.07
CA TRP A 124 4.47 16.60 10.14
C TRP A 124 5.22 17.73 10.85
N ILE A 125 4.76 18.13 12.04
CA ILE A 125 5.43 19.14 12.87
C ILE A 125 6.69 18.55 13.51
N GLY A 126 6.66 17.24 13.83
CA GLY A 126 7.79 16.46 14.33
C GLY A 126 8.88 16.12 13.31
N LEU A 127 9.12 16.97 12.30
CA LEU A 127 10.08 16.73 11.23
C LEU A 127 11.50 16.53 11.80
N ARG A 128 12.14 15.44 11.37
CA ARG A 128 13.52 15.11 11.73
C ARG A 128 14.47 15.34 10.56
N GLU A 129 15.74 15.52 10.87
CA GLU A 129 16.82 15.70 9.91
C GLU A 129 16.76 14.68 8.77
N GLY A 130 17.05 15.13 7.55
CA GLY A 130 17.01 14.27 6.36
C GLY A 130 15.58 13.88 5.92
N ALA A 131 14.57 14.68 6.30
CA ALA A 131 13.16 14.52 5.95
C ALA A 131 12.51 13.24 6.47
N TYR A 132 12.89 12.82 7.69
CA TYR A 132 12.23 11.70 8.38
C TYR A 132 11.04 12.20 9.19
N ILE A 133 9.90 11.55 8.97
CA ILE A 133 8.64 11.87 9.66
C ILE A 133 8.13 10.63 10.35
N LYS A 134 7.69 10.78 11.60
CA LYS A 134 7.06 9.70 12.35
C LYS A 134 5.68 9.43 11.74
N VAL A 135 5.50 8.26 11.16
CA VAL A 135 4.26 7.84 10.46
C VAL A 135 3.41 6.88 11.27
N LYS A 136 3.98 6.22 12.28
CA LYS A 136 3.25 5.27 13.13
C LYS A 136 3.90 5.12 14.49
N THR A 137 3.06 4.96 15.50
CA THR A 137 3.46 4.50 16.83
C THR A 137 2.78 3.16 17.09
N ARG A 138 3.52 2.15 17.53
CA ARG A 138 2.98 0.85 17.94
C ARG A 138 3.39 0.55 19.37
N SER A 139 2.44 0.18 20.21
CA SER A 139 2.75 -0.47 21.48
C SER A 139 3.02 -1.95 21.24
N SER A 140 4.00 -2.47 21.95
CA SER A 140 4.38 -3.89 21.95
C SER A 140 4.67 -4.33 23.38
N ARG A 141 4.77 -5.65 23.61
CA ARG A 141 5.15 -6.17 24.94
C ARG A 141 6.52 -5.69 25.41
N SER A 142 7.41 -5.31 24.48
CA SER A 142 8.77 -4.82 24.73
C SER A 142 8.87 -3.29 24.75
N GLY A 143 7.75 -2.56 24.70
CA GLY A 143 7.73 -1.10 24.74
C GLY A 143 7.04 -0.45 23.54
N ILE A 144 7.28 0.85 23.37
CA ILE A 144 6.70 1.65 22.29
C ILE A 144 7.72 1.73 21.14
N VAL A 145 7.26 1.49 19.91
CA VAL A 145 8.07 1.59 18.70
C VAL A 145 7.52 2.72 17.83
N HIS A 146 8.41 3.63 17.44
CA HIS A 146 8.11 4.67 16.46
C HIS A 146 8.67 4.27 15.10
N ARG A 147 7.81 4.35 14.08
CA ARG A 147 8.20 4.15 12.69
C ARG A 147 8.35 5.51 12.03
N PHE A 148 9.54 5.78 11.52
CA PHE A 148 9.86 6.95 10.72
C PHE A 148 9.97 6.57 9.25
N ARG A 149 9.40 7.40 8.37
CA ARG A 149 9.54 7.28 6.93
C ARG A 149 10.22 8.53 6.41
N ARG A 150 11.24 8.35 5.56
CA ARG A 150 11.75 9.47 4.78
C ARG A 150 10.76 9.80 3.67
N ILE A 151 10.21 11.00 3.68
CA ILE A 151 9.28 11.47 2.66
C ILE A 151 9.91 12.70 2.02
N ASP A 152 10.16 12.64 0.72
CA ASP A 152 10.50 13.81 -0.07
C ASP A 152 9.41 14.03 -1.12
N LYS A 153 9.48 15.18 -1.80
CA LYS A 153 8.52 15.55 -2.85
C LYS A 153 8.42 14.49 -3.95
N LYS A 154 9.55 13.88 -4.32
CA LYS A 154 9.58 12.82 -5.33
C LYS A 154 8.82 11.58 -4.85
N THR A 155 9.01 11.18 -3.60
CA THR A 155 8.31 10.05 -2.97
C THR A 155 6.82 10.31 -2.91
N ALA A 156 6.39 11.52 -2.52
CA ALA A 156 4.98 11.90 -2.50
C ALA A 156 4.34 11.82 -3.90
N ARG A 157 5.04 12.28 -4.93
CA ARG A 157 4.55 12.19 -6.31
C ARG A 157 4.42 10.75 -6.82
N LEU A 158 5.38 9.89 -6.49
CA LEU A 158 5.29 8.46 -6.85
C LEU A 158 4.12 7.77 -6.13
N ASP A 159 3.92 8.09 -4.85
CA ASP A 159 2.79 7.57 -4.06
C ASP A 159 1.44 8.08 -4.63
N LEU A 160 1.38 9.34 -5.08
CA LEU A 160 0.21 9.92 -5.77
C LEU A 160 -0.07 9.22 -7.11
N GLU A 161 0.95 9.09 -7.96
CA GLU A 161 0.84 8.42 -9.26
C GLU A 161 0.37 6.97 -9.12
N PHE A 162 0.83 6.28 -8.08
CA PHE A 162 0.36 4.93 -7.75
C PHE A 162 -1.14 4.91 -7.47
N ILE A 163 -1.64 5.77 -6.58
CA ILE A 163 -3.07 5.83 -6.21
C ILE A 163 -3.93 6.11 -7.46
N ILE A 164 -3.50 7.03 -8.32
CA ILE A 164 -4.18 7.32 -9.58
C ILE A 164 -4.20 6.09 -10.48
N SER A 165 -3.04 5.45 -10.70
CA SER A 165 -2.96 4.25 -11.56
C SER A 165 -3.79 3.08 -11.03
N LEU A 166 -3.91 2.94 -9.70
CA LEU A 166 -4.74 1.91 -9.09
C LEU A 166 -6.23 2.14 -9.36
N ARG A 167 -6.69 3.39 -9.25
CA ARG A 167 -8.07 3.74 -9.59
C ARG A 167 -8.37 3.40 -11.05
N ASP A 168 -7.52 3.85 -11.96
CA ASP A 168 -7.71 3.63 -13.40
C ASP A 168 -7.66 2.11 -13.74
N ARG A 169 -6.81 1.34 -13.05
CA ARG A 169 -6.74 -0.12 -13.18
C ARG A 169 -8.00 -0.81 -12.65
N LEU A 170 -8.55 -0.38 -11.51
CA LEU A 170 -9.80 -0.92 -10.96
C LEU A 170 -10.98 -0.70 -11.89
N GLU A 171 -11.12 0.51 -12.43
CA GLU A 171 -12.17 0.82 -13.40
C GLU A 171 -12.04 -0.05 -14.66
N ALA A 172 -10.83 -0.22 -15.20
CA ALA A 172 -10.57 -1.06 -16.36
C ALA A 172 -10.88 -2.55 -16.09
N VAL A 173 -10.52 -3.06 -14.91
CA VAL A 173 -10.85 -4.44 -14.51
C VAL A 173 -12.35 -4.60 -14.32
N HIS A 174 -13.03 -3.63 -13.70
CA HIS A 174 -14.48 -3.69 -13.53
C HIS A 174 -15.21 -3.70 -14.88
N TYR A 175 -14.82 -2.81 -15.79
CA TYR A 175 -15.35 -2.76 -17.14
C TYR A 175 -15.16 -4.09 -17.88
N LEU A 176 -13.98 -4.72 -17.75
CA LEU A 176 -13.72 -6.05 -18.32
C LEU A 176 -14.64 -7.12 -17.72
N ILE A 177 -14.90 -7.09 -16.41
CA ILE A 177 -15.82 -8.01 -15.74
C ILE A 177 -17.24 -7.80 -16.25
N GLU A 178 -17.72 -6.55 -16.29
CA GLU A 178 -19.05 -6.23 -16.80
C GLU A 178 -19.22 -6.73 -18.24
N ASN A 179 -18.28 -6.42 -19.13
CA ASN A 179 -18.40 -6.82 -20.53
C ASN A 179 -18.55 -8.34 -20.70
N GLN A 180 -17.83 -9.11 -19.89
CA GLN A 180 -17.94 -10.57 -19.87
C GLN A 180 -19.27 -11.06 -19.30
N ILE A 181 -19.77 -10.48 -18.20
CA ILE A 181 -21.04 -10.89 -17.60
C ILE A 181 -22.22 -10.59 -18.53
N TYR A 182 -22.23 -9.42 -19.19
CA TYR A 182 -23.38 -8.94 -19.97
C TYR A 182 -23.29 -9.21 -21.47
N ASN A 183 -22.24 -9.89 -21.93
CA ASN A 183 -21.96 -10.11 -23.35
C ASN A 183 -22.10 -8.81 -24.15
N ARG A 184 -21.62 -7.69 -23.60
CA ARG A 184 -21.62 -6.42 -24.34
C ARG A 184 -20.65 -6.62 -25.51
N GLU A 185 -21.21 -6.74 -26.72
CA GLU A 185 -20.45 -6.79 -27.97
C GLU A 185 -19.80 -5.43 -28.25
N ASP A 186 -18.89 -5.00 -27.40
CA ASP A 186 -17.80 -4.14 -27.86
C ASP A 186 -16.77 -5.09 -28.47
N SER A 187 -16.66 -5.00 -29.80
CA SER A 187 -15.74 -5.74 -30.66
C SER A 187 -14.27 -5.41 -30.38
N LEU A 188 -13.78 -5.79 -29.20
CA LEU A 188 -12.38 -5.69 -28.82
C LEU A 188 -12.01 -7.00 -28.13
N SER A 189 -11.54 -7.93 -28.97
CA SER A 189 -11.13 -9.30 -28.67
C SER A 189 -10.45 -9.49 -27.32
N ALA A 190 -10.79 -10.60 -26.67
CA ALA A 190 -10.26 -11.12 -25.40
C ALA A 190 -8.72 -11.23 -25.27
N ASP A 191 -7.96 -10.89 -26.32
CA ASP A 191 -6.49 -10.86 -26.36
C ASP A 191 -5.89 -9.43 -26.37
N GLY A 192 -6.70 -8.36 -26.27
CA GLY A 192 -6.25 -6.99 -26.59
C GLY A 192 -6.31 -5.92 -25.49
N HIS A 193 -6.99 -6.15 -24.36
CA HIS A 193 -7.00 -5.16 -23.27
C HIS A 193 -5.69 -5.23 -22.48
N MET A 194 -4.68 -4.46 -22.89
CA MET A 194 -3.61 -4.08 -21.96
C MET A 194 -4.26 -3.23 -20.87
N LEU A 195 -4.60 -3.88 -19.76
CA LEU A 195 -5.03 -3.19 -18.56
C LEU A 195 -3.97 -2.14 -18.16
N PRO A 196 -4.37 -0.94 -17.69
CA PRO A 196 -3.44 0.13 -17.36
C PRO A 196 -2.34 -0.31 -16.40
N GLU A 197 -1.10 0.08 -16.64
CA GLU A 197 0.03 -0.33 -15.79
C GLU A 197 -0.12 0.25 -14.36
N LEU A 198 0.04 -0.62 -13.35
CA LEU A 198 0.13 -0.18 -11.96
C LEU A 198 1.51 0.40 -11.69
N LYS A 199 1.56 1.68 -11.33
CA LYS A 199 2.81 2.39 -11.01
C LYS A 199 3.23 2.12 -9.56
N ILE A 200 3.65 0.89 -9.26
CA ILE A 200 4.03 0.51 -7.89
C ILE A 200 5.25 1.33 -7.43
N PRO A 201 5.18 2.04 -6.29
CA PRO A 201 6.32 2.78 -5.75
C PRO A 201 7.45 1.81 -5.37
N SER A 202 8.61 1.95 -6.01
CA SER A 202 9.79 1.09 -5.82
C SER A 202 10.37 1.05 -4.40
N THR A 203 9.86 1.87 -3.48
CA THR A 203 10.38 2.04 -2.12
C THR A 203 9.58 1.34 -1.03
N SER A 204 8.35 0.89 -1.29
CA SER A 204 7.45 0.30 -0.26
C SER A 204 7.61 -1.21 -0.13
N GLU A 205 7.44 -1.99 -1.21
CA GLU A 205 7.44 -3.47 -1.11
C GLU A 205 8.81 -4.03 -0.69
N SER A 206 9.90 -3.54 -1.29
CA SER A 206 11.23 -4.09 -1.04
C SER A 206 11.77 -3.80 0.36
N ASN A 207 11.35 -2.70 0.97
CA ASN A 207 11.76 -2.36 2.33
C ASN A 207 10.87 -3.05 3.37
N GLU A 208 9.56 -3.18 3.12
CA GLU A 208 8.67 -3.92 4.03
C GLU A 208 9.02 -5.41 4.05
N VAL A 209 9.28 -6.01 2.89
CA VAL A 209 9.70 -7.42 2.84
C VAL A 209 11.04 -7.63 3.55
N ARG A 210 12.02 -6.74 3.38
CA ARG A 210 13.30 -6.85 4.10
C ARG A 210 13.14 -6.72 5.61
N LEU A 211 12.27 -5.83 6.06
CA LEU A 211 11.96 -5.66 7.47
C LEU A 211 11.23 -6.87 8.05
N ASP A 212 10.30 -7.46 7.30
CA ASP A 212 9.59 -8.66 7.71
C ASP A 212 10.53 -9.89 7.74
N VAL A 213 11.45 -10.01 6.78
CA VAL A 213 12.52 -11.02 6.80
C VAL A 213 13.42 -10.81 8.03
N GLN A 214 13.83 -9.58 8.32
CA GLN A 214 14.64 -9.24 9.50
C GLN A 214 13.94 -9.67 10.80
N ASN A 215 12.67 -9.30 10.98
CA ASN A 215 11.88 -9.65 12.15
C ASN A 215 11.69 -11.15 12.31
N ALA A 216 11.47 -11.87 11.21
CA ALA A 216 11.35 -13.33 11.21
C ALA A 216 12.66 -14.01 11.66
N LEU A 217 13.81 -13.55 11.19
CA LEU A 217 15.11 -14.10 11.56
C LEU A 217 15.47 -13.82 13.03
N LEU A 218 15.17 -12.62 13.53
CA LEU A 218 15.33 -12.29 14.95
C LEU A 218 14.46 -13.19 15.84
N ALA A 219 13.21 -13.45 15.43
CA ALA A 219 12.31 -14.35 16.15
C ALA A 219 12.80 -15.81 16.16
N LEU A 220 13.60 -16.20 15.16
CA LEU A 220 14.26 -17.51 15.09
C LEU A 220 15.55 -17.58 15.92
N GLY A 221 15.94 -16.49 16.60
CA GLY A 221 17.08 -16.44 17.52
C GLY A 221 18.42 -16.09 16.87
N TYR A 222 18.43 -15.57 15.64
CA TYR A 222 19.67 -15.12 15.01
C TYR A 222 20.15 -13.76 15.56
N PRO A 223 21.47 -13.54 15.70
CA PRO A 223 22.04 -12.27 16.15
C PRO A 223 21.70 -11.09 15.22
N LEU A 224 21.43 -9.92 15.81
CA LEU A 224 21.01 -8.72 15.06
C LEU A 224 22.03 -8.26 14.02
N ASP A 225 23.31 -8.37 14.33
CA ASP A 225 24.44 -8.01 13.49
C ASP A 225 24.61 -8.95 12.28
N GLU A 226 24.34 -10.24 12.44
CA GLU A 226 24.30 -11.20 11.33
C GLU A 226 23.07 -10.97 10.44
N VAL A 227 21.89 -10.79 11.06
CA VAL A 227 20.64 -10.52 10.33
C VAL A 227 20.75 -9.24 9.50
N ALA A 228 21.33 -8.17 10.04
CA ALA A 228 21.50 -6.91 9.33
C ALA A 228 22.38 -7.06 8.07
N LYS A 229 23.48 -7.84 8.15
CA LYS A 229 24.34 -8.13 6.99
C LYS A 229 23.61 -8.93 5.92
N VAL A 230 22.87 -9.95 6.33
CA VAL A 230 22.16 -10.84 5.40
C VAL A 230 21.03 -10.12 4.68
N VAL A 231 20.26 -9.29 5.39
CA VAL A 231 19.17 -8.50 4.81
C VAL A 231 19.68 -7.44 3.82
N GLN A 232 20.91 -6.95 3.98
CA GLN A 232 21.56 -6.07 2.99
C GLN A 232 21.94 -6.81 1.70
N GLN A 233 22.34 -8.09 1.79
CA GLN A 233 22.74 -8.92 0.66
C GLN A 233 21.55 -9.44 -0.17
N LEU A 234 20.33 -9.37 0.36
CA LEU A 234 19.13 -9.77 -0.37
C LEU A 234 18.92 -8.86 -1.61
N PRO A 235 18.40 -9.38 -2.72
CA PRO A 235 18.00 -8.56 -3.87
C PRO A 235 16.94 -7.51 -3.53
N SER A 236 16.91 -6.44 -4.30
CA SER A 236 15.96 -5.32 -4.14
C SER A 236 14.54 -5.65 -4.56
N SER A 237 14.24 -6.81 -5.15
CA SER A 237 12.89 -7.22 -5.55
C SER A 237 12.55 -8.62 -5.02
N ILE A 238 12.50 -8.77 -3.70
CA ILE A 238 12.32 -10.08 -3.05
C ILE A 238 10.89 -10.24 -2.52
N GLU A 239 10.32 -11.43 -2.69
CA GLU A 239 9.07 -11.82 -2.04
C GLU A 239 9.37 -12.40 -0.64
N LEU A 240 8.51 -12.16 0.34
CA LEU A 240 8.74 -12.53 1.75
C LEU A 240 9.14 -14.00 1.97
N ARG A 241 8.40 -14.93 1.36
CA ARG A 241 8.67 -16.37 1.50
C ARG A 241 10.05 -16.76 0.96
N ASN A 242 10.45 -16.13 -0.15
CA ASN A 242 11.75 -16.37 -0.78
C ASN A 242 12.85 -15.64 0.00
N GLY A 243 12.59 -14.43 0.48
CA GLY A 243 13.51 -13.65 1.30
C GLY A 243 13.94 -14.34 2.59
N ILE A 244 13.02 -14.98 3.32
CA ILE A 244 13.37 -15.75 4.52
C ILE A 244 14.22 -16.96 4.15
N LYS A 245 13.84 -17.70 3.10
CA LYS A 245 14.55 -18.90 2.65
C LYS A 245 15.97 -18.57 2.16
N ASP A 246 16.12 -17.49 1.41
CA ASP A 246 17.41 -17.07 0.86
C ASP A 246 18.30 -16.47 1.95
N ALA A 247 17.74 -15.73 2.90
CA ALA A 247 18.47 -15.27 4.08
C ALA A 247 19.00 -16.43 4.94
N LEU A 248 18.18 -17.47 5.17
CA LEU A 248 18.61 -18.67 5.90
C LEU A 248 19.72 -19.44 5.17
N LYS A 249 19.71 -19.48 3.83
CA LYS A 249 20.80 -20.08 3.04
C LYS A 249 22.10 -19.31 3.21
N ILE A 250 22.04 -17.97 3.19
CA ILE A 250 23.22 -17.12 3.39
C ILE A 250 23.79 -17.36 4.80
N LEU A 251 22.94 -17.35 5.84
CA LEU A 251 23.35 -17.65 7.22
C LEU A 251 23.93 -19.06 7.41
N ALA A 252 23.49 -20.03 6.61
CA ALA A 252 24.02 -21.39 6.64
C ALA A 252 25.34 -21.55 5.86
N SER A 253 25.69 -20.58 5.00
CA SER A 253 26.90 -20.62 4.16
C SER A 253 28.11 -19.96 4.83
N ASP A 254 27.87 -19.12 5.85
CA ASP A 254 28.90 -18.43 6.66
C ASP A 254 29.34 -19.23 7.92
N LYS A 255 28.87 -20.48 8.07
CA LYS A 255 29.30 -21.44 9.12
C LYS A 255 30.19 -22.54 8.54
#